data_AF-A0A640KD49-F1
#
_entry.id   AF-A0A640KD49-F1
#
_cell.length_a   1.000
_cell.length_b   1.000
_cell.length_c   1.000
_cell.angle_alpha   90.00
_cell.angle_beta   90.00
_cell.angle_gamma   90.00
#
_symmetry.space_group_name_H-M   'P 1'
#
loop_
_entity.id
_entity.type
_entity.pdbx_description
1 polymer ?
#
loop_
_entity_poly.entity_id
_entity_poly.type
_entity_poly.pdbx_seq_one_letter_code
_entity_poly.pdbx_strand_id
1 'polypeptide(L)'
;MPAPKTAAVRVPFYYKAREGSAEAEACTDHPSAPEEAVFVTNVFIEVIAFGTRFFWVHVSESPTNQSVPPLGDCSVAVGLYLNGDNTHLRVSSSQLMGFEPARQQDMSVGESSSVQAVFSMSLGQRLVRGIAKRLGAQAAVYVSCAAEGERALPLLGTDGGSGFDMTFQFGALVYQEAYRLIARLWEA
;
A
#
# COMPACT_ATOMS: atom_id res chain seq x y z
N MET A 1 21.64 16.95 -11.95
CA MET A 1 20.30 16.35 -11.71
C MET A 1 19.47 17.36 -10.95
N PRO A 2 18.18 17.56 -11.28
CA PRO A 2 17.29 18.37 -10.45
C PRO A 2 17.12 17.73 -9.07
N ALA A 3 16.84 18.55 -8.06
CA ALA A 3 16.58 18.07 -6.70
C ALA A 3 15.31 17.19 -6.67
N PRO A 4 15.27 16.14 -5.82
CA PRO A 4 14.06 15.36 -5.63
C PRO A 4 12.93 16.23 -5.07
N LYS A 5 11.70 15.96 -5.51
CA LYS A 5 10.50 16.64 -4.99
C LYS A 5 9.77 15.71 -4.03
N THR A 6 9.27 16.25 -2.92
CA THR A 6 8.60 15.46 -1.89
C THR A 6 7.20 15.99 -1.64
N ALA A 7 6.24 15.09 -1.46
CA ALA A 7 4.91 15.40 -0.97
C ALA A 7 4.44 14.31 -0.01
N ALA A 8 3.73 14.70 1.04
CA ALA A 8 3.18 13.77 2.02
C ALA A 8 1.76 14.14 2.42
N VAL A 9 1.01 13.15 2.91
CA VAL A 9 -0.35 13.32 3.42
C VAL A 9 -0.59 12.40 4.61
N ARG A 10 -1.44 12.85 5.53
CA ARG A 10 -2.05 12.01 6.57
C ARG A 10 -3.53 11.89 6.28
N VAL A 11 -4.05 10.67 6.19
CA VAL A 11 -5.44 10.40 5.81
C VAL A 11 -6.07 9.44 6.82
N PRO A 12 -7.24 9.77 7.40
CA PRO A 12 -7.95 8.85 8.26
C PRO A 12 -8.55 7.71 7.43
N PHE A 13 -8.35 6.48 7.89
CA PHE A 13 -9.00 5.30 7.32
C PHE A 13 -10.20 4.91 8.19
N TYR A 14 -11.37 4.86 7.56
CA TYR A 14 -12.59 4.34 8.12
C TYR A 14 -12.96 3.06 7.40
N TYR A 15 -13.31 2.03 8.16
CA TYR A 15 -13.83 0.78 7.61
C TYR A 15 -15.35 0.79 7.65
N LYS A 16 -15.97 0.46 6.51
CA LYS A 16 -17.40 0.19 6.43
C LYS A 16 -17.59 -1.27 6.04
N ALA A 17 -18.18 -2.08 6.92
CA ALA A 17 -18.53 -3.45 6.58
C ALA A 17 -19.49 -3.48 5.37
N ARG A 18 -19.42 -4.53 4.56
CA ARG A 18 -20.42 -4.78 3.52
C ARG A 18 -21.44 -5.76 4.08
N GLU A 19 -22.72 -5.39 4.03
CA GLU A 19 -23.82 -6.30 4.34
C GLU A 19 -23.69 -7.59 3.50
N GLY A 20 -23.57 -8.75 4.17
CA GLY A 20 -23.70 -10.06 3.52
C GLY A 20 -22.65 -11.14 3.82
N SER A 21 -21.67 -10.95 4.71
CA SER A 21 -20.70 -12.02 5.05
C SER A 21 -21.01 -12.79 6.35
N ALA A 22 -22.18 -12.60 6.94
CA ALA A 22 -22.65 -13.43 8.04
C ALA A 22 -23.53 -14.56 7.48
N GLU A 23 -22.96 -15.76 7.34
CA GLU A 23 -23.76 -16.97 7.17
C GLU A 23 -24.68 -17.14 8.39
N ALA A 24 -25.98 -16.95 8.13
CA ALA A 24 -27.15 -17.47 8.85
C ALA A 24 -27.00 -17.78 10.36
N GLU A 25 -27.45 -16.85 11.21
CA GLU A 25 -28.28 -17.22 12.35
C GLU A 25 -29.55 -16.35 12.36
N ALA A 26 -30.69 -17.04 12.44
CA ALA A 26 -32.01 -16.47 12.34
C ALA A 26 -32.41 -15.72 13.62
N CYS A 27 -33.36 -14.79 13.44
CA CYS A 27 -34.29 -14.25 14.44
C CYS A 27 -33.79 -13.06 15.27
N THR A 28 -34.11 -11.83 14.86
CA THR A 28 -35.19 -11.00 15.45
C THR A 28 -35.17 -9.58 14.88
N ASP A 29 -36.35 -9.01 14.68
CA ASP A 29 -36.62 -7.66 14.21
C ASP A 29 -35.93 -6.59 15.08
N HIS A 30 -34.82 -6.03 14.59
CA HIS A 30 -34.38 -4.68 14.94
C HIS A 30 -34.09 -3.93 13.65
N PRO A 31 -34.56 -2.68 13.46
CA PRO A 31 -34.08 -1.84 12.38
C PRO A 31 -32.60 -1.61 12.62
N SER A 32 -31.75 -2.34 11.91
CA SER A 32 -30.30 -2.21 11.98
C SER A 32 -29.96 -0.75 11.75
N ALA A 33 -29.34 -0.12 12.76
CA ALA A 33 -28.80 1.22 12.66
C ALA A 33 -27.96 1.31 11.37
N PRO A 34 -27.95 2.46 10.66
CA PRO A 34 -27.14 2.60 9.47
C PRO A 34 -25.70 2.19 9.80
N GLU A 35 -25.13 1.22 9.06
CA GLU A 35 -23.76 0.73 9.26
C GLU A 35 -22.79 1.92 9.18
N GLU A 36 -22.43 2.44 10.36
CA GLU A 36 -21.60 3.62 10.50
C GLU A 36 -20.14 3.22 10.27
N ALA A 37 -19.43 4.02 9.47
CA ALA A 37 -18.04 3.74 9.18
C ALA A 37 -17.19 3.91 10.45
N VAL A 38 -16.45 2.87 10.83
CA VAL A 38 -15.66 2.84 12.06
C VAL A 38 -14.26 3.37 11.78
N PHE A 39 -13.81 4.35 12.57
CA PHE A 39 -12.43 4.83 12.49
C PHE A 39 -11.45 3.72 12.89
N VAL A 40 -10.47 3.43 12.03
CA VAL A 40 -9.48 2.37 12.26
C VAL A 40 -8.12 2.96 12.63
N THR A 41 -7.56 3.82 11.77
CA THR A 41 -6.24 4.42 11.96
C THR A 41 -6.05 5.66 11.08
N ASN A 42 -4.99 6.42 11.33
CA ASN A 42 -4.49 7.42 10.40
C ASN A 42 -3.34 6.81 9.59
N VAL A 43 -3.36 6.98 8.28
CA VAL A 43 -2.28 6.51 7.39
C VAL A 43 -1.41 7.68 7.01
N PHE A 44 -0.09 7.51 7.13
CA PHE A 44 0.89 8.43 6.58
C PHE A 44 1.40 7.90 5.25
N ILE A 45 1.35 8.75 4.22
CA ILE A 45 1.84 8.42 2.87
C ILE A 45 2.77 9.54 2.43
N GLU A 46 4.01 9.20 2.13
CA GLU A 46 5.01 10.10 1.56
C GLU A 46 5.46 9.61 0.20
N VAL A 47 5.64 10.53 -0.74
CA VAL A 47 6.19 10.27 -2.07
C VAL A 47 7.35 11.21 -2.34
N ILE A 48 8.48 10.63 -2.73
CA ILE A 48 9.66 11.35 -3.23
C ILE A 48 9.82 11.02 -4.72
N ALA A 49 9.80 12.04 -5.57
CA ALA A 49 9.96 11.92 -7.01
C ALA A 49 11.36 12.34 -7.44
N PHE A 50 12.06 11.46 -8.14
CA PHE A 50 13.32 11.75 -8.83
C PHE A 50 13.03 11.91 -10.32
N GLY A 51 12.65 13.13 -10.69
CA GLY A 51 12.14 13.43 -12.02
C GLY A 51 10.80 12.75 -12.29
N THR A 52 10.63 12.21 -13.49
CA THR A 52 9.36 11.64 -13.97
C THR A 52 9.43 10.13 -14.17
N ARG A 53 10.41 9.45 -13.56
CA ARG A 53 10.61 8.01 -13.80
C ARG A 53 10.83 7.19 -12.54
N PHE A 54 11.21 7.81 -11.44
CA PHE A 54 11.54 7.08 -10.22
C PHE A 54 10.79 7.71 -9.05
N PHE A 55 10.02 6.89 -8.35
CA PHE A 55 9.22 7.30 -7.21
C PHE A 55 9.55 6.41 -6.02
N TRP A 56 9.86 7.03 -4.88
CA TRP A 56 9.90 6.36 -3.60
C TRP A 56 8.61 6.65 -2.86
N VAL A 57 7.92 5.61 -2.41
CA VAL A 57 6.65 5.69 -1.70
C VAL A 57 6.84 5.05 -0.33
N HIS A 58 6.57 5.81 0.71
CA HIS A 58 6.55 5.30 2.07
C HIS A 58 5.12 5.32 2.61
N VAL A 59 4.69 4.19 3.18
CA VAL A 59 3.36 4.01 3.78
C VAL A 59 3.56 3.49 5.19
N SER A 60 2.98 4.19 6.16
CA SER A 60 2.97 3.73 7.55
C SER A 60 1.65 4.06 8.24
N GLU A 61 1.38 3.42 9.38
CA GLU A 61 0.46 4.02 10.34
C GLU A 61 1.05 5.36 10.83
N SER A 62 0.20 6.37 10.98
CA SER A 62 0.64 7.68 11.43
C SER A 62 1.06 7.55 12.90
N PRO A 63 2.31 7.92 13.25
CA PRO A 63 2.76 7.83 14.62
C PRO A 63 1.91 8.77 15.47
N THR A 64 1.46 8.29 16.63
CA THR A 64 0.75 9.09 17.64
C THR A 64 1.65 10.18 18.23
N ASN A 65 2.96 10.04 18.09
CA ASN A 65 3.98 10.97 18.55
C ASN A 65 4.74 11.60 17.36
N GLN A 66 5.51 12.67 17.61
CA GLN A 66 6.34 13.35 16.58
C GLN A 66 7.53 12.53 16.08
N SER A 67 7.59 11.23 16.34
CA SER A 67 8.63 10.34 15.84
C SER A 67 8.53 10.15 14.34
N VAL A 68 9.67 10.08 13.66
CA VAL A 68 9.73 9.65 12.25
C VAL A 68 9.20 8.21 12.18
N PRO A 69 8.26 7.89 11.27
CA PRO A 69 7.81 6.52 11.12
C PRO A 69 8.98 5.60 10.74
N PRO A 70 9.07 4.38 11.29
CA PRO A 70 10.13 3.45 10.91
C PRO A 70 10.00 3.06 9.43
N LEU A 71 11.11 2.65 8.81
CA LEU A 71 11.06 1.99 7.51
C LEU A 71 10.78 0.50 7.74
N GLY A 72 9.78 -0.04 7.05
CA GLY A 72 9.49 -1.47 7.04
C GLY A 72 9.86 -2.10 5.71
N ASP A 73 9.21 -3.21 5.37
CA ASP A 73 9.49 -3.99 4.17
C ASP A 73 9.46 -3.13 2.91
N CYS A 74 10.51 -3.29 2.11
CA CYS A 74 10.72 -2.49 0.92
C CYS A 74 10.73 -3.38 -0.32
N SER A 75 10.00 -2.96 -1.35
CA SER A 75 10.01 -3.58 -2.67
C SER A 75 10.15 -2.55 -3.77
N VAL A 76 10.48 -3.02 -4.96
CA VAL A 76 10.50 -2.22 -6.19
C VAL A 76 9.64 -2.88 -7.25
N ALA A 77 8.90 -2.07 -7.98
CA ALA A 77 8.23 -2.47 -9.21
C ALA A 77 8.71 -1.59 -10.37
N VAL A 78 8.98 -2.20 -11.52
CA VAL A 78 9.44 -1.52 -12.73
C VAL A 78 8.51 -1.87 -13.88
N GLY A 79 7.93 -0.84 -14.51
CA GLY A 79 7.08 -1.00 -15.69
C GLY A 79 7.79 -0.62 -16.97
N LEU A 80 7.89 -1.57 -17.89
CA LEU A 80 8.52 -1.38 -19.20
C LEU A 80 7.54 -1.79 -20.30
N TYR A 81 7.42 -0.97 -21.34
CA TYR A 81 6.79 -1.39 -22.59
C TYR A 81 7.82 -2.21 -23.37
N LEU A 82 7.49 -3.47 -23.66
CA LEU A 82 8.35 -4.34 -24.46
C LEU A 82 7.92 -4.21 -25.92
N ASN A 83 8.89 -3.82 -26.76
CA ASN A 83 8.75 -3.54 -28.19
C ASN A 83 7.94 -2.26 -28.45
N GLY A 84 8.33 -1.50 -29.48
CA GLY A 84 7.88 -0.12 -29.75
C GLY A 84 6.36 0.13 -29.90
N ASP A 85 5.53 -0.90 -29.74
CA ASP A 85 4.09 -0.76 -29.57
C ASP A 85 3.77 -0.61 -28.07
N ASN A 86 3.29 0.58 -27.68
CA ASN A 86 2.87 0.94 -26.32
C ASN A 86 1.64 0.14 -25.80
N THR A 87 1.41 -1.07 -26.30
CA THR A 87 0.22 -1.89 -26.06
C THR A 87 0.40 -2.87 -24.90
N HIS A 88 1.63 -3.33 -24.63
CA HIS A 88 1.91 -4.32 -23.60
C HIS A 88 2.90 -3.83 -22.53
N LEU A 89 2.35 -3.34 -21.41
CA LEU A 89 3.14 -3.04 -20.21
C LEU A 89 3.49 -4.32 -19.46
N ARG A 90 4.79 -4.64 -19.38
CA ARG A 90 5.29 -5.68 -18.48
C ARG A 90 5.77 -5.03 -17.19
N VAL A 91 5.27 -5.55 -16.06
CA VAL A 91 5.70 -5.11 -14.73
C VAL A 91 6.52 -6.22 -14.10
N SER A 92 7.76 -5.91 -13.73
CA SER A 92 8.60 -6.76 -12.90
C SER A 92 8.63 -6.19 -11.48
N SER A 93 8.67 -7.03 -10.45
CA SER A 93 8.78 -6.59 -9.06
C SER A 93 9.72 -7.48 -8.28
N SER A 94 10.44 -6.90 -7.33
CA SER A 94 11.33 -7.61 -6.40
C SER A 94 11.18 -7.02 -5.01
N GLN A 95 11.27 -7.87 -3.99
CA GLN A 95 11.57 -7.42 -2.64
C GLN A 95 13.02 -6.92 -2.59
N LEU A 96 13.26 -5.82 -1.87
CA LEU A 96 14.57 -5.21 -1.70
C LEU A 96 15.09 -5.37 -0.28
N MET A 97 14.22 -5.15 0.72
CA MET A 97 14.56 -5.32 2.13
C MET A 97 13.42 -6.01 2.87
N GLY A 98 13.80 -7.00 3.68
CA GLY A 98 12.95 -7.62 4.70
C GLY A 98 13.08 -6.84 6.02
N PHE A 99 11.98 -6.47 6.66
CA PHE A 99 12.00 -5.98 8.03
C PHE A 99 11.96 -7.16 8.99
N GLU A 100 13.07 -7.40 9.67
CA GLU A 100 13.18 -8.38 10.76
C GLU A 100 12.85 -7.69 12.10
N PRO A 101 11.68 -7.94 12.72
CA PRO A 101 11.41 -7.41 14.04
C PRO A 101 12.37 -8.07 15.05
N ALA A 102 13.05 -7.26 15.86
CA ALA A 102 14.10 -7.66 16.81
C ALA A 102 13.67 -8.66 17.93
N ARG A 103 12.50 -9.32 17.83
CA ARG A 103 11.93 -10.25 18.81
C ARG A 103 11.64 -11.66 18.29
N GLN A 104 11.95 -12.00 17.04
CA GLN A 104 11.73 -13.37 16.52
C GLN A 104 13.05 -14.04 16.13
N GLN A 105 13.90 -14.35 17.14
CA GLN A 105 15.10 -15.18 16.92
C GLN A 105 14.85 -16.70 16.97
N ASP A 106 13.60 -17.17 17.16
CA ASP A 106 13.32 -18.59 17.43
C ASP A 106 12.43 -19.31 16.40
N MET A 107 12.19 -18.74 15.21
CA MET A 107 11.45 -19.45 14.15
C MET A 107 12.34 -19.66 12.92
N SER A 108 12.42 -20.92 12.51
CA SER A 108 13.17 -21.44 11.37
C SER A 108 13.00 -20.59 10.11
N VAL A 109 14.13 -20.24 9.49
CA VAL A 109 14.26 -19.57 8.19
C VAL A 109 13.62 -20.44 7.10
N GLY A 110 12.33 -20.19 6.85
CA GLY A 110 11.66 -20.47 5.59
C GLY A 110 11.22 -19.12 5.02
N GLU A 111 11.35 -18.95 3.69
CA GLU A 111 10.97 -17.74 2.93
C GLU A 111 9.46 -17.43 3.04
N SER A 112 8.97 -17.09 4.23
CA SER A 112 7.64 -16.53 4.41
C SER A 112 7.74 -15.03 4.11
N SER A 113 7.16 -14.61 2.98
CA SER A 113 7.05 -13.19 2.65
C SER A 113 6.09 -12.55 3.65
N SER A 114 6.53 -11.50 4.35
CA SER A 114 5.67 -10.79 5.29
C SER A 114 4.49 -10.12 4.59
N VAL A 115 3.37 -9.93 5.30
CA VAL A 115 2.22 -9.15 4.79
C VAL A 115 2.60 -7.75 4.28
N GLN A 116 3.62 -7.13 4.88
CA GLN A 116 4.14 -5.83 4.45
C GLN A 116 4.91 -5.93 3.13
N ALA A 117 5.67 -7.01 2.90
CA ALA A 117 6.33 -7.28 1.64
C ALA A 117 5.31 -7.54 0.52
N VAL A 118 4.29 -8.36 0.77
CA VAL A 118 3.21 -8.63 -0.19
C VAL A 118 2.44 -7.35 -0.55
N PHE A 119 2.07 -6.57 0.46
CA PHE A 119 1.40 -5.29 0.27
C PHE A 119 2.25 -4.30 -0.54
N SER A 120 3.52 -4.11 -0.16
CA SER A 120 4.41 -3.16 -0.84
C SER A 120 4.61 -3.53 -2.32
N MET A 121 4.80 -4.82 -2.61
CA MET A 121 4.93 -5.32 -3.99
C MET A 121 3.66 -5.06 -4.80
N SER A 122 2.50 -5.43 -4.25
CA SER A 122 1.20 -5.22 -4.90
C SER A 122 0.92 -3.75 -5.17
N LEU A 123 1.20 -2.87 -4.20
CA LEU A 123 1.06 -1.43 -4.34
C LEU A 123 1.99 -0.88 -5.43
N GLY A 124 3.27 -1.28 -5.42
CA GLY A 124 4.25 -0.87 -6.42
C GLY A 124 3.81 -1.23 -7.83
N GLN A 125 3.36 -2.47 -8.04
CA GLN A 125 2.83 -2.92 -9.32
C GLN A 125 1.61 -2.12 -9.77
N ARG A 126 0.66 -1.84 -8.88
CA ARG A 126 -0.54 -1.05 -9.19
C ARG A 126 -0.19 0.39 -9.54
N LEU A 127 0.76 1.01 -8.82
CA LEU A 127 1.21 2.37 -9.08
C LEU A 127 1.89 2.48 -10.45
N VAL A 128 2.81 1.56 -10.77
CA VAL A 128 3.44 1.47 -12.08
C VAL A 128 2.40 1.37 -13.21
N ARG A 129 1.40 0.49 -13.07
CA ARG A 129 0.30 0.36 -14.05
C ARG A 129 -0.52 1.65 -14.15
N GLY A 130 -0.78 2.30 -13.01
CA GLY A 130 -1.50 3.57 -12.94
C GLY A 130 -0.77 4.68 -13.69
N ILE A 131 0.53 4.85 -13.43
CA ILE A 131 1.40 5.84 -14.08
C ILE A 131 1.43 5.61 -15.59
N ALA A 132 1.67 4.36 -16.00
CA ALA A 132 1.69 3.98 -17.41
C ALA A 132 0.35 4.29 -18.12
N LYS A 133 -0.78 3.93 -17.49
CA LYS A 133 -2.12 4.10 -18.07
C LYS A 133 -2.57 5.57 -18.13
N ARG A 134 -2.27 6.36 -17.10
CA ARG A 134 -2.85 7.69 -16.91
C ARG A 134 -1.89 8.84 -17.20
N LEU A 135 -0.59 8.63 -17.01
CA LEU A 135 0.46 9.61 -17.28
C LEU A 135 1.27 9.26 -18.54
N GLY A 136 1.00 8.11 -19.17
CA GLY A 136 1.67 7.70 -20.41
C GLY A 136 3.17 7.42 -20.23
N ALA A 137 3.60 7.07 -19.01
CA ALA A 137 5.01 6.99 -18.65
C ALA A 137 5.45 5.63 -18.11
N GLN A 138 6.70 5.28 -18.42
CA GLN A 138 7.39 4.18 -17.77
C GLN A 138 8.02 4.68 -16.46
N ALA A 139 7.83 3.93 -15.39
CA ALA A 139 8.34 4.29 -14.08
C ALA A 139 8.82 3.07 -13.29
N ALA A 140 9.75 3.33 -12.38
CA ALA A 140 10.09 2.47 -11.27
C ALA A 140 9.50 3.09 -9.98
N VAL A 141 8.83 2.25 -9.20
CA VAL A 141 8.22 2.64 -7.93
C VAL A 141 8.81 1.76 -6.84
N TYR A 142 9.49 2.39 -5.90
CA TYR A 142 9.98 1.79 -4.66
C TYR A 142 8.89 2.00 -3.62
N VAL A 143 8.51 0.96 -2.90
CA VAL A 143 7.48 1.02 -1.87
C VAL A 143 8.05 0.47 -0.58
N SER A 144 8.10 1.30 0.46
CA SER A 144 8.34 0.88 1.84
C SER A 144 7.02 0.90 2.59
N CYS A 145 6.67 -0.22 3.20
CA CYS A 145 5.49 -0.34 4.06
C CYS A 145 5.95 -0.62 5.49
N ALA A 146 5.50 0.21 6.44
CA ALA A 146 5.79 0.10 7.87
C ALA A 146 4.48 0.10 8.65
N ALA A 147 3.76 -1.01 8.62
CA ALA A 147 2.60 -1.23 9.47
C ALA A 147 2.96 -2.26 10.54
N GLU A 148 2.97 -1.84 11.79
CA GLU A 148 3.33 -2.68 12.94
C GLU A 148 2.14 -2.91 13.85
N GLY A 149 2.21 -3.98 14.66
CA GLY A 149 1.24 -4.30 15.68
C GLY A 149 0.04 -5.13 15.20
N GLU A 150 -0.94 -5.29 16.08
CA GLU A 150 -2.09 -6.21 15.90
C GLU A 150 -2.97 -5.88 14.69
N ARG A 151 -2.86 -4.66 14.14
CA ARG A 151 -3.63 -4.19 13.00
C ARG A 151 -2.99 -4.48 11.64
N ALA A 152 -1.75 -4.96 11.60
CA ALA A 152 -1.06 -5.23 10.33
C ALA A 152 -1.80 -6.29 9.48
N LEU A 153 -2.24 -7.39 10.08
CA LEU A 153 -2.98 -8.45 9.38
C LEU A 153 -4.33 -7.97 8.80
N PRO A 154 -5.24 -7.34 9.57
CA PRO A 154 -6.53 -6.88 9.01
C PRO A 154 -6.37 -5.79 7.94
N LEU A 155 -5.35 -4.93 8.04
CA LEU A 155 -5.11 -3.86 7.07
C LEU A 155 -4.38 -4.34 5.80
N LEU A 156 -3.42 -5.25 5.93
CA LEU A 156 -2.53 -5.66 4.84
C LEU A 156 -2.86 -7.03 4.24
N GLY A 157 -3.62 -7.85 4.96
CA GLY A 157 -4.02 -9.19 4.56
C GLY A 157 -3.18 -10.27 5.22
N THR A 158 -2.92 -11.34 4.48
CA THR A 158 -2.10 -12.48 4.92
C THR A 158 -0.84 -12.61 4.08
N ASP A 159 0.12 -13.41 4.55
CA ASP A 159 1.38 -13.67 3.85
C ASP A 159 1.15 -14.39 2.49
N GLY A 160 0.00 -15.05 2.33
CA GLY A 160 -0.44 -15.63 1.06
C GLY A 160 -1.06 -14.62 0.08
N GLY A 161 -1.16 -13.35 0.45
CA GLY A 161 -1.78 -12.30 -0.36
C GLY A 161 -3.31 -12.33 -0.41
N SER A 162 -3.95 -13.17 0.42
CA SER A 162 -5.38 -13.06 0.65
C SER A 162 -5.68 -11.89 1.59
N GLY A 163 -6.80 -11.21 1.40
CA GLY A 163 -7.20 -10.06 2.19
C GLY A 163 -8.65 -10.15 2.62
N PHE A 164 -8.98 -9.44 3.69
CA PHE A 164 -10.35 -9.22 4.13
C PHE A 164 -10.95 -8.02 3.40
N ASP A 165 -12.26 -7.78 3.53
CA ASP A 165 -12.88 -6.59 2.92
C ASP A 165 -12.18 -5.29 3.35
N MET A 166 -11.78 -5.20 4.63
CA MET A 166 -10.98 -4.10 5.17
C MET A 166 -9.64 -3.92 4.43
N THR A 167 -8.95 -5.01 4.10
CA THR A 167 -7.68 -4.99 3.35
C THR A 167 -7.86 -4.36 1.97
N PHE A 168 -8.95 -4.70 1.27
CA PHE A 168 -9.24 -4.14 -0.06
C PHE A 168 -9.56 -2.64 0.02
N GLN A 169 -10.37 -2.23 1.00
CA GLN A 169 -10.71 -0.81 1.22
C GLN A 169 -9.47 0.00 1.59
N PHE A 170 -8.64 -0.52 2.49
CA PHE A 170 -7.38 0.11 2.90
C PHE A 170 -6.41 0.25 1.72
N GLY A 171 -6.17 -0.84 0.97
CA GLY A 171 -5.30 -0.82 -0.20
C GLY A 171 -5.79 0.13 -1.30
N ALA A 172 -7.12 0.27 -1.46
CA ALA A 172 -7.70 1.24 -2.40
C ALA A 172 -7.43 2.70 -1.98
N LEU A 173 -7.61 3.01 -0.69
CA LEU A 173 -7.29 4.34 -0.13
C LEU A 173 -5.81 4.67 -0.35
N VAL A 174 -4.90 3.77 0.04
CA VAL A 174 -3.45 3.99 -0.09
C VAL A 174 -3.04 4.18 -1.54
N TYR A 175 -3.54 3.34 -2.45
CA TYR A 175 -3.28 3.49 -3.89
C TYR A 175 -3.75 4.84 -4.42
N GLN A 176 -4.98 5.25 -4.08
CA GLN A 176 -5.57 6.50 -4.56
C GLN A 176 -4.74 7.71 -4.12
N GLU A 177 -4.37 7.75 -2.84
CA GLU A 177 -3.61 8.87 -2.27
C GLU A 177 -2.17 8.90 -2.76
N ALA A 178 -1.48 7.75 -2.79
CA ALA A 178 -0.12 7.68 -3.33
C ALA A 178 -0.09 8.08 -4.81
N TYR A 179 -1.04 7.60 -5.62
CA TYR A 179 -1.13 7.99 -7.03
C TYR A 179 -1.41 9.50 -7.19
N ARG A 180 -2.30 10.07 -6.36
CA ARG A 180 -2.60 11.51 -6.36
C ARG A 180 -1.35 12.34 -6.07
N LEU A 181 -0.54 11.93 -5.09
CA LEU A 181 0.73 12.60 -4.79
C LEU A 181 1.72 12.50 -5.96
N ILE A 182 1.86 11.32 -6.57
CA ILE A 182 2.70 11.12 -7.77
C ILE A 182 2.26 12.05 -8.91
N ALA A 183 0.97 12.10 -9.22
CA ALA A 183 0.44 12.95 -10.28
C ALA A 183 0.72 14.44 -10.02
N ARG A 184 0.56 14.90 -8.77
CA ARG A 184 0.91 16.27 -8.38
C ARG A 184 2.40 16.56 -8.56
N LEU A 185 3.26 15.64 -8.16
CA LEU A 185 4.72 15.79 -8.28
C LEU A 185 5.20 15.71 -9.73
N TRP A 186 4.42 15.08 -10.61
CA TRP A 186 4.67 15.00 -12.04
C TRP A 186 4.45 16.34 -12.77
N GLU A 187 3.41 17.06 -12.39
CA GLU A 187 3.02 18.33 -13.02
C GLU A 187 3.82 19.54 -12.52
N ALA A 188 4.30 19.47 -11.27
CA ALA A 188 5.13 20.50 -10.65
C ALA A 188 6.55 20.51 -11.22
#